data_AF-A0A9E8HIK1-F1
#
_entry.id   AF-A0A9E8HIK1-F1
#
_cell.length_a   1.000
_cell.length_b   1.000
_cell.length_c   1.000
_cell.angle_alpha   90.00
_cell.angle_beta   90.00
_cell.angle_gamma   90.00
#
_symmetry.space_group_name_H-M   'P 1'
#
loop_
_entity.id
_entity.type
_entity.pdbx_description
1 polymer ?
#
loop_
_entity_poly.entity_id
_entity_poly.type
_entity_poly.pdbx_seq_one_letter_code
_entity_poly.pdbx_strand_id
1 'polypeptide(L)'
;MQATKEQFTGHPIANLFRQDLTDEIELLVKKDFDSFVIKASVGAGNWANVPWLSILNPKITTTTQDGIYPVYLFKADGSGFYLSLNQGTTIPTKRFGKKRAERRAGDIKKILLSQFPRLKTWGEQEIDLKAKTTLGKSYEQPNISAKFYSSSNLPENHVLVSDLQELLQIYKGIEEFKFEHLLEVESFSQSKTIKEPLNAQGIPLSKPFLLLAGISGTGKTRFVREQAKTSGQFAETYCLTSVRPDWHEPSDLLGYISRLSKDNQAEYITTDVLQFIAKAWRAIASPESGLTIEEKSTEAQDKHLVVTGERNALDQVLPYWLCLDEMNLAPVEQYFADYLSVLETREWHWTGDSFTYSSDALLKPATIDEVADKDKLRKQLGFEATEYDELWQLICNHGLGIPFNLLVAGTVNMDETTHGFSRKVIDRALSFDFGAFFPNDFNEFFTPPNQNKRLSYPVWSHASKADVDFEVDSKDGEKINAGDETVSFLINVNSVLKNTPFELAFRALNELLLAVLSSQPQDELDLKAVWDDFMMCKVLPRIEGDTDKLTTANGKELLAELQDVMADKLKPIWQAGENEKANQRPDLYREKVVDGDNTDEENVLRIQCRTKEKLEWMSSRLTTATFTSFWP
;
A
#
# COMPACT_ATOMS: atom_id res chain seq x y z
N MET A 1 41.94 32.20 0.99
CA MET A 1 43.13 31.62 0.34
C MET A 1 44.45 32.15 0.90
N GLN A 2 44.78 33.45 0.76
CA GLN A 2 46.02 33.98 1.33
C GLN A 2 45.92 34.12 2.86
N ALA A 3 44.92 34.89 3.34
CA ALA A 3 44.60 35.07 4.77
C ALA A 3 44.53 33.77 5.59
N THR A 4 44.09 32.66 4.98
CA THR A 4 43.98 31.35 5.66
C THR A 4 45.33 30.70 5.99
N LYS A 5 46.45 31.30 5.58
CA LYS A 5 47.83 30.96 5.99
C LYS A 5 48.39 31.90 7.07
N GLU A 6 47.64 32.94 7.43
CA GLU A 6 48.02 34.01 8.35
C GLU A 6 47.28 33.86 9.68
N GLN A 7 47.76 34.55 10.72
CA GLN A 7 47.19 34.45 12.07
C GLN A 7 45.72 34.92 12.07
N PHE A 8 44.84 34.11 12.66
CA PHE A 8 43.39 34.33 12.64
C PHE A 8 42.92 35.53 13.48
N THR A 9 43.53 35.72 14.65
CA THR A 9 43.10 36.71 15.65
C THR A 9 43.28 38.13 15.14
N GLY A 10 42.19 38.90 15.03
CA GLY A 10 42.22 40.31 14.62
C GLY A 10 42.50 40.56 13.14
N HIS A 11 42.46 39.52 12.30
CA HIS A 11 42.82 39.64 10.88
C HIS A 11 41.80 40.50 10.10
N PRO A 12 42.22 41.49 9.27
CA PRO A 12 41.31 42.40 8.56
C PRO A 12 40.20 41.71 7.74
N ILE A 13 40.56 40.69 6.95
CA ILE A 13 39.56 39.88 6.19
C ILE A 13 38.52 39.19 7.08
N ALA A 14 38.85 38.86 8.34
CA ALA A 14 37.87 38.30 9.27
C ALA A 14 36.89 39.35 9.81
N ASN A 15 37.28 40.63 9.83
CA ASN A 15 36.39 41.74 10.18
C ASN A 15 35.53 42.14 8.98
N LEU A 16 36.13 42.34 7.81
CA LEU A 16 35.44 42.60 6.52
C LEU A 16 34.25 41.64 6.31
N PHE A 17 34.45 40.36 6.60
CA PHE A 17 33.43 39.34 6.39
C PHE A 17 32.35 39.28 7.50
N ARG A 18 32.66 39.72 8.72
CA ARG A 18 31.76 39.68 9.90
C ARG A 18 31.06 41.00 10.21
N GLN A 19 31.57 42.10 9.69
CA GLN A 19 31.05 43.46 9.87
C GLN A 19 30.63 43.98 8.51
N ASP A 20 31.55 44.55 7.72
CA ASP A 20 31.26 45.24 6.46
C ASP A 20 30.30 44.46 5.51
N LEU A 21 30.59 43.19 5.22
CA LEU A 21 29.75 42.33 4.37
C LEU A 21 28.43 41.92 5.05
N THR A 22 28.43 41.79 6.38
CA THR A 22 27.21 41.50 7.15
C THR A 22 26.28 42.71 7.10
N ASP A 23 26.81 43.91 7.33
CA ASP A 23 26.07 45.18 7.33
C ASP A 23 25.49 45.50 5.94
N GLU A 24 26.25 45.26 4.85
CA GLU A 24 25.76 45.46 3.48
C GLU A 24 24.61 44.50 3.11
N ILE A 25 24.73 43.22 3.45
CA ILE A 25 23.63 42.26 3.24
C ILE A 25 22.44 42.57 4.17
N GLU A 26 22.67 42.99 5.42
CA GLU A 26 21.60 43.36 6.35
C GLU A 26 20.79 44.56 5.86
N LEU A 27 21.43 45.58 5.26
CA LEU A 27 20.77 46.70 4.60
C LEU A 27 19.89 46.27 3.41
N LEU A 28 20.37 45.31 2.60
CA LEU A 28 19.59 44.77 1.48
C LEU A 28 18.40 43.93 1.94
N VAL A 29 18.59 43.10 2.97
CA VAL A 29 17.56 42.18 3.47
C VAL A 29 16.47 42.92 4.24
N LYS A 30 16.82 43.84 5.16
CA LYS A 30 15.82 44.52 6.01
C LYS A 30 14.83 45.40 5.25
N LYS A 31 15.18 45.83 4.04
CA LYS A 31 14.29 46.62 3.17
C LYS A 31 12.94 45.93 2.93
N ASP A 32 12.97 44.61 2.71
CA ASP A 32 11.80 43.80 2.34
C ASP A 32 11.51 42.65 3.34
N PHE A 33 12.45 42.35 4.25
CA PHE A 33 12.45 41.21 5.18
C PHE A 33 13.00 41.56 6.58
N ASP A 34 12.49 42.62 7.22
CA ASP A 34 13.00 43.18 8.49
C ASP A 34 13.12 42.20 9.68
N SER A 35 12.39 41.07 9.66
CA SER A 35 12.50 40.02 10.69
C SER A 35 13.70 39.08 10.53
N PHE A 36 14.43 39.12 9.41
CA PHE A 36 15.50 38.17 9.11
C PHE A 36 16.83 38.58 9.76
N VAL A 37 17.61 37.58 10.20
CA VAL A 37 18.84 37.75 10.98
C VAL A 37 20.03 37.25 10.18
N ILE A 38 21.02 38.11 9.94
CA ILE A 38 22.28 37.72 9.28
C ILE A 38 23.24 37.09 10.30
N LYS A 39 23.94 36.02 9.91
CA LYS A 39 25.06 35.46 10.68
C LYS A 39 26.21 35.09 9.74
N ALA A 40 27.43 35.49 10.07
CA ALA A 40 28.63 35.17 9.30
C ALA A 40 29.68 34.43 10.13
N SER A 41 30.37 33.47 9.50
CA SER A 41 31.50 32.77 10.11
C SER A 41 32.63 32.51 9.11
N VAL A 42 33.80 33.06 9.43
CA VAL A 42 35.09 32.70 8.82
C VAL A 42 35.86 31.67 9.65
N GLY A 43 35.23 31.07 10.66
CA GLY A 43 35.85 30.17 11.63
C GLY A 43 35.80 30.70 13.07
N ALA A 44 36.32 29.90 14.01
CA ALA A 44 36.39 30.22 15.44
C ALA A 44 37.72 29.70 16.00
N GLY A 45 38.62 30.62 16.36
CA GLY A 45 40.01 30.32 16.75
C GLY A 45 40.93 30.00 15.56
N ASN A 46 40.46 29.19 14.61
CA ASN A 46 41.11 28.89 13.33
C ASN A 46 40.20 29.26 12.15
N TRP A 47 40.80 29.49 10.98
CA TRP A 47 40.07 29.72 9.73
C TRP A 47 39.18 28.53 9.34
N ALA A 48 37.94 28.81 8.96
CA ALA A 48 37.05 27.84 8.35
C ALA A 48 37.55 27.46 6.94
N ASN A 49 37.43 26.18 6.58
CA ASN A 49 37.76 25.73 5.23
C ASN A 49 36.74 26.22 4.18
N VAL A 50 35.49 26.39 4.60
CA VAL A 50 34.40 27.03 3.85
C VAL A 50 33.85 28.15 4.74
N PRO A 51 34.26 29.42 4.53
CA PRO A 51 33.59 30.57 5.13
C PRO A 51 32.15 30.70 4.63
N TRP A 52 31.26 31.21 5.48
CA TRP A 52 29.84 31.35 5.12
C TRP A 52 29.13 32.53 5.76
N LEU A 53 28.12 33.07 5.07
CA LEU A 53 27.19 34.09 5.55
C LEU A 53 25.76 33.61 5.30
N SER A 54 24.97 33.42 6.36
CA SER A 54 23.60 32.89 6.32
C SER A 54 22.57 33.94 6.68
N ILE A 55 21.38 33.81 6.09
CA ILE A 55 20.23 34.70 6.29
C ILE A 55 19.13 33.85 6.91
N LEU A 56 18.82 34.09 8.18
CA LEU A 56 17.93 33.24 8.97
C LEU A 56 16.59 33.93 9.17
N ASN A 57 15.50 33.26 8.83
CA ASN A 57 14.17 33.68 9.27
C ASN A 57 13.88 33.05 10.64
N PRO A 58 13.71 33.81 11.74
CA PRO A 58 13.47 33.25 13.07
C PRO A 58 12.24 32.34 13.19
N LYS A 59 11.29 32.44 12.26
CA LYS A 59 10.10 31.55 12.14
C LYS A 59 10.37 30.22 11.42
N ILE A 60 11.57 30.03 10.86
CA ILE A 60 12.00 28.77 10.21
C ILE A 60 13.20 28.20 10.97
N THR A 61 14.17 29.04 11.34
CA THR A 61 15.29 28.66 12.21
C THR A 61 16.02 29.88 12.77
N THR A 62 16.54 29.74 13.99
CA THR A 62 17.41 30.74 14.63
C THR A 62 18.89 30.36 14.57
N THR A 63 19.25 29.23 13.93
CA THR A 63 20.60 28.64 13.94
C THR A 63 21.00 28.08 12.58
N THR A 64 22.30 28.07 12.26
CA THR A 64 22.84 27.36 11.08
C THR A 64 23.14 25.88 11.35
N GLN A 65 22.65 25.34 12.47
CA GLN A 65 22.82 23.93 12.84
C GLN A 65 21.57 23.08 12.59
N ASP A 66 20.41 23.70 12.33
CA ASP A 66 19.11 23.06 11.99
C ASP A 66 18.28 23.98 11.07
N GLY A 67 17.25 23.44 10.43
CA GLY A 67 16.32 24.16 9.56
C GLY A 67 16.89 24.57 8.20
N ILE A 68 16.10 25.30 7.41
CA ILE A 68 16.47 25.80 6.07
C ILE A 68 16.85 27.27 6.15
N TYR A 69 17.85 27.69 5.38
CA TYR A 69 18.23 29.09 5.22
C TYR A 69 19.02 29.34 3.92
N PRO A 70 18.85 30.53 3.30
CA PRO A 70 19.80 31.06 2.32
C PRO A 70 21.18 31.25 2.95
N VAL A 71 22.23 30.88 2.22
CA VAL A 71 23.63 31.00 2.65
C VAL A 71 24.56 31.23 1.47
N TYR A 72 25.47 32.17 1.63
CA TYR A 72 26.66 32.33 0.82
C TYR A 72 27.73 31.35 1.29
N LEU A 73 28.16 30.42 0.44
CA LEU A 73 29.18 29.41 0.72
C LEU A 73 30.43 29.65 -0.14
N PHE A 74 31.53 30.05 0.49
CA PHE A 74 32.77 30.42 -0.21
C PHE A 74 33.65 29.19 -0.43
N LYS A 75 34.01 28.90 -1.69
CA LYS A 75 34.76 27.69 -2.06
C LYS A 75 36.14 27.69 -1.40
N ALA A 76 36.55 26.51 -0.95
CA ALA A 76 37.78 26.30 -0.19
C ALA A 76 39.07 26.61 -0.98
N ASP A 77 39.00 26.62 -2.31
CA ASP A 77 40.09 27.00 -3.21
C ASP A 77 40.06 28.48 -3.62
N GLY A 78 39.03 29.24 -3.20
CA GLY A 78 38.86 30.66 -3.52
C GLY A 78 38.39 30.95 -4.95
N SER A 79 37.96 29.95 -5.73
CA SER A 79 37.52 30.12 -7.12
C SER A 79 36.15 30.80 -7.30
N GLY A 80 35.45 31.09 -6.20
CA GLY A 80 34.14 31.74 -6.19
C GLY A 80 33.33 31.38 -4.95
N PHE A 81 32.03 31.69 -4.99
CA PHE A 81 31.06 31.35 -3.95
C PHE A 81 29.73 30.90 -4.56
N TYR A 82 28.93 30.17 -3.79
CA TYR A 82 27.53 29.88 -4.13
C TYR A 82 26.60 30.72 -3.27
N LEU A 83 25.51 31.24 -3.86
CA LEU A 83 24.30 31.58 -3.10
C LEU A 83 23.40 30.36 -3.12
N SER A 84 23.19 29.73 -1.96
CA SER A 84 22.55 28.41 -1.81
C SER A 84 21.37 28.49 -0.83
N LEU A 85 20.23 27.90 -1.18
CA LEU A 85 19.23 27.50 -0.19
C LEU A 85 19.70 26.16 0.39
N ASN A 86 20.08 26.16 1.66
CA ASN A 86 20.76 25.02 2.29
C ASN A 86 20.11 24.66 3.64
N GLN A 87 20.55 23.55 4.22
CA GLN A 87 19.96 22.96 5.42
C GLN A 87 20.99 22.73 6.52
N GLY A 88 20.66 23.11 7.74
CA GLY A 88 21.47 22.83 8.92
C GLY A 88 21.38 21.35 9.31
N THR A 89 22.48 20.61 9.21
CA THR A 89 22.51 19.15 9.46
C THR A 89 23.12 18.75 10.80
N THR A 90 23.64 19.71 11.58
CA THR A 90 24.42 19.42 12.81
C THR A 90 23.54 18.95 13.97
N ILE A 91 22.44 19.63 14.25
CA ILE A 91 21.45 19.22 15.27
C ILE A 91 20.72 17.93 14.81
N PRO A 92 20.24 17.82 13.55
CA PRO A 92 19.70 16.56 13.04
C PRO A 92 20.67 15.37 13.17
N THR A 93 21.95 15.56 12.86
CA THR A 93 22.97 14.50 13.00
C THR A 93 23.16 14.07 14.45
N LYS A 94 23.11 15.00 15.41
CA LYS A 94 23.17 14.68 16.85
C LYS A 94 21.91 13.97 17.34
N ARG A 95 20.72 14.35 16.87
CA ARG A 95 19.44 13.81 17.34
C ARG A 95 19.08 12.46 16.70
N PHE A 96 19.50 12.19 15.45
CA PHE A 96 19.07 11.01 14.69
C PHE A 96 20.21 10.15 14.11
N GLY A 97 21.46 10.58 14.24
CA GLY A 97 22.60 9.95 13.60
C GLY A 97 22.75 10.35 12.12
N LYS A 98 24.00 10.34 11.64
CA LYS A 98 24.41 10.92 10.35
C LYS A 98 23.57 10.42 9.16
N LYS A 99 23.41 9.10 8.99
CA LYS A 99 22.64 8.52 7.86
C LYS A 99 21.19 8.99 7.82
N ARG A 100 20.52 9.13 8.97
CA ARG A 100 19.12 9.59 9.04
C ARG A 100 19.02 11.10 8.77
N ALA A 101 19.99 11.88 9.25
CA ALA A 101 20.07 13.31 8.95
C ALA A 101 20.33 13.60 7.46
N GLU A 102 21.20 12.82 6.81
CA GLU A 102 21.44 12.89 5.37
C GLU A 102 20.19 12.51 4.57
N ARG A 103 19.47 11.45 4.97
CA ARG A 103 18.18 11.05 4.36
C ARG A 103 17.13 12.16 4.49
N ARG A 104 16.90 12.67 5.71
CA ARG A 104 15.98 13.80 5.98
C ARG A 104 16.30 15.01 5.09
N ALA A 105 17.57 15.39 4.96
CA ALA A 105 17.96 16.52 4.12
C ALA A 105 17.66 16.27 2.63
N GLY A 106 17.83 15.03 2.15
CA GLY A 106 17.46 14.62 0.79
C GLY A 106 15.94 14.63 0.56
N ASP A 107 15.15 14.23 1.55
CA ASP A 107 13.68 14.18 1.42
C ASP A 107 13.04 15.56 1.55
N ILE A 108 13.53 16.42 2.47
CA ILE A 108 13.19 17.86 2.49
C ILE A 108 13.47 18.52 1.13
N LYS A 109 14.65 18.25 0.55
CA LYS A 109 15.04 18.78 -0.76
C LYS A 109 14.04 18.37 -1.85
N LYS A 110 13.61 17.10 -1.90
CA LYS A 110 12.58 16.64 -2.85
C LYS A 110 11.25 17.38 -2.67
N ILE A 111 10.78 17.49 -1.42
CA ILE A 111 9.52 18.18 -1.10
C ILE A 111 9.57 19.64 -1.57
N LEU A 112 10.63 20.38 -1.25
CA LEU A 112 10.76 21.79 -1.64
C LEU A 112 10.88 21.95 -3.16
N LEU A 113 11.61 21.08 -3.86
CA LEU A 113 11.71 21.10 -5.32
C LEU A 113 10.38 20.71 -6.00
N SER A 114 9.47 20.03 -5.29
CA SER A 114 8.12 19.72 -5.77
C SER A 114 7.13 20.85 -5.50
N GLN A 115 7.10 21.38 -4.27
CA GLN A 115 6.16 22.42 -3.83
C GLN A 115 6.56 23.82 -4.34
N PHE A 116 7.85 24.06 -4.57
CA PHE A 116 8.38 25.28 -5.16
C PHE A 116 9.17 24.95 -6.44
N PRO A 117 8.51 24.58 -7.56
CA PRO A 117 9.20 24.19 -8.80
C PRO A 117 10.19 25.24 -9.32
N ARG A 118 10.00 26.52 -8.99
CA ARG A 118 10.94 27.61 -9.28
C ARG A 118 12.36 27.33 -8.76
N LEU A 119 12.53 26.58 -7.67
CA LEU A 119 13.85 26.18 -7.16
C LEU A 119 14.61 25.25 -8.11
N LYS A 120 13.93 24.46 -8.96
CA LYS A 120 14.56 23.64 -10.01
C LYS A 120 15.14 24.51 -11.13
N THR A 121 14.44 25.58 -11.50
CA THR A 121 14.86 26.49 -12.59
C THR A 121 15.75 27.63 -12.13
N TRP A 122 15.76 27.95 -10.83
CA TRP A 122 16.53 29.07 -10.27
C TRP A 122 18.02 28.78 -10.15
N GLY A 123 18.44 27.53 -9.90
CA GLY A 123 19.85 27.20 -9.66
C GLY A 123 20.14 25.70 -9.77
N GLU A 124 21.40 25.35 -9.53
CA GLU A 124 21.94 23.99 -9.55
C GLU A 124 21.63 23.24 -8.25
N GLN A 125 21.21 21.98 -8.36
CA GLN A 125 20.85 21.15 -7.20
C GLN A 125 22.07 20.50 -6.54
N GLU A 126 23.22 20.44 -7.20
CA GLU A 126 24.48 19.94 -6.65
C GLU A 126 25.53 21.05 -6.60
N ILE A 127 26.35 21.07 -5.56
CA ILE A 127 27.44 22.04 -5.41
C ILE A 127 28.74 21.33 -5.02
N ASP A 128 29.85 21.82 -5.55
CA ASP A 128 31.20 21.42 -5.17
C ASP A 128 31.91 22.60 -4.52
N LEU A 129 32.20 22.52 -3.22
CA LEU A 129 32.88 23.58 -2.46
C LEU A 129 34.41 23.43 -2.48
N LYS A 130 34.95 22.41 -3.18
CA LYS A 130 36.36 21.99 -3.19
C LYS A 130 36.91 21.75 -1.78
N ALA A 131 36.01 21.39 -0.85
CA ALA A 131 36.32 21.30 0.57
C ALA A 131 37.26 20.13 0.87
N LYS A 132 38.24 20.39 1.74
CA LYS A 132 39.24 19.41 2.19
C LYS A 132 38.87 18.79 3.54
N THR A 133 38.07 19.49 4.35
CA THR A 133 37.63 19.00 5.67
C THR A 133 36.24 18.35 5.59
N THR A 134 35.99 17.38 6.48
CA THR A 134 34.68 16.71 6.59
C THR A 134 33.54 17.70 6.85
N LEU A 135 33.80 18.76 7.64
CA LEU A 135 32.82 19.81 7.91
C LEU A 135 32.53 20.64 6.65
N GLY A 136 33.54 21.03 5.87
CA GLY A 136 33.32 21.76 4.62
C GLY A 136 32.49 20.96 3.61
N LYS A 137 32.76 19.65 3.48
CA LYS A 137 31.97 18.75 2.62
C LYS A 137 30.54 18.54 3.10
N SER A 138 30.27 18.68 4.42
CA SER A 138 28.92 18.48 4.96
C SER A 138 27.90 19.54 4.53
N TYR A 139 28.33 20.64 3.89
CA TYR A 139 27.45 21.65 3.30
C TYR A 139 27.02 21.34 1.84
N GLU A 140 27.67 20.38 1.18
CA GLU A 140 27.44 20.07 -0.25
C GLU A 140 26.14 19.26 -0.44
N GLN A 141 26.00 18.15 0.28
CA GLN A 141 24.82 17.27 0.23
C GLN A 141 23.47 17.94 0.61
N PRO A 142 23.38 18.75 1.70
CA PRO A 142 22.11 19.40 2.07
C PRO A 142 21.65 20.56 1.15
N ASN A 143 22.44 20.94 0.13
CA ASN A 143 22.05 21.95 -0.84
C ASN A 143 20.72 21.60 -1.53
N ILE A 144 19.76 22.53 -1.53
CA ILE A 144 18.48 22.39 -2.22
C ILE A 144 18.60 22.94 -3.64
N SER A 145 19.06 24.18 -3.78
CA SER A 145 19.32 24.87 -5.05
C SER A 145 20.31 26.02 -4.85
N ALA A 146 21.23 26.25 -5.79
CA ALA A 146 22.27 27.29 -5.68
C ALA A 146 22.65 27.93 -7.02
N LYS A 147 23.00 29.22 -7.02
CA LYS A 147 23.71 29.88 -8.13
C LYS A 147 25.20 30.01 -7.80
N PHE A 148 26.07 29.70 -8.77
CA PHE A 148 27.52 29.84 -8.63
C PHE A 148 28.04 31.16 -9.22
N TYR A 149 28.88 31.87 -8.46
CA TYR A 149 29.56 33.09 -8.89
C TYR A 149 31.07 32.90 -8.86
N SER A 150 31.68 32.95 -10.05
CA SER A 150 33.12 32.76 -10.23
C SER A 150 33.91 34.01 -9.83
N SER A 151 35.01 33.84 -9.10
CA SER A 151 35.91 34.96 -8.75
C SER A 151 36.59 35.60 -9.95
N SER A 152 36.66 34.92 -11.10
CA SER A 152 37.21 35.44 -12.36
C SER A 152 36.17 36.11 -13.26
N ASN A 153 34.88 35.98 -12.97
CA ASN A 153 33.79 36.55 -13.76
C ASN A 153 32.57 36.80 -12.86
N LEU A 154 32.68 37.78 -11.96
CA LEU A 154 31.55 38.23 -11.14
C LEU A 154 30.60 39.05 -12.02
N PRO A 155 29.27 38.81 -11.96
CA PRO A 155 28.30 39.65 -12.66
C PRO A 155 28.18 41.02 -11.97
N GLU A 156 27.51 41.96 -12.63
CA GLU A 156 27.22 43.26 -12.04
C GLU A 156 26.38 43.15 -10.75
N ASN A 157 26.58 44.10 -9.83
CA ASN A 157 25.90 44.11 -8.52
C ASN A 157 24.37 43.99 -8.61
N HIS A 158 23.75 44.54 -9.66
CA HIS A 158 22.30 44.45 -9.84
C HIS A 158 21.80 43.00 -10.02
N VAL A 159 22.61 42.13 -10.63
CA VAL A 159 22.30 40.69 -10.78
C VAL A 159 22.41 39.98 -9.43
N LEU A 160 23.49 40.24 -8.67
CA LEU A 160 23.69 39.66 -7.34
C LEU A 160 22.56 40.02 -6.37
N VAL A 161 22.08 41.27 -6.43
CA VAL A 161 20.93 41.74 -5.63
C VAL A 161 19.62 41.10 -6.10
N SER A 162 19.39 41.01 -7.42
CA SER A 162 18.19 40.36 -7.98
C SER A 162 18.10 38.88 -7.57
N ASP A 163 19.20 38.14 -7.73
CA ASP A 163 19.29 36.72 -7.36
C ASP A 163 19.04 36.50 -5.86
N LEU A 164 19.59 37.37 -5.02
CA LEU A 164 19.33 37.35 -3.58
C LEU A 164 17.86 37.61 -3.27
N GLN A 165 17.25 38.65 -3.87
CA GLN A 165 15.84 38.98 -3.64
C GLN A 165 14.89 37.88 -4.11
N GLU A 166 15.15 37.25 -5.26
CA GLU A 166 14.40 36.08 -5.74
C GLU A 166 14.45 34.93 -4.73
N LEU A 167 15.65 34.60 -4.22
CA LEU A 167 15.80 33.51 -3.26
C LEU A 167 15.11 33.81 -1.94
N LEU A 168 15.16 35.06 -1.47
CA LEU A 168 14.48 35.50 -0.24
C LEU A 168 12.96 35.50 -0.38
N GLN A 169 12.42 35.83 -1.56
CA GLN A 169 10.98 35.69 -1.83
C GLN A 169 10.54 34.22 -1.78
N ILE A 170 11.31 33.30 -2.39
CA ILE A 170 11.01 31.86 -2.29
C ILE A 170 11.13 31.39 -0.83
N TYR A 171 12.17 31.81 -0.11
CA TYR A 171 12.37 31.46 1.30
C TYR A 171 11.26 31.99 2.23
N LYS A 172 10.70 33.17 1.94
CA LYS A 172 9.50 33.68 2.61
C LYS A 172 8.25 32.86 2.26
N GLY A 173 8.11 32.37 1.03
CA GLY A 173 7.06 31.42 0.67
C GLY A 173 7.13 30.09 1.44
N ILE A 174 8.33 29.66 1.86
CA ILE A 174 8.52 28.48 2.72
C ILE A 174 8.04 28.74 4.17
N GLU A 175 8.07 29.99 4.66
CA GLU A 175 7.51 30.38 5.97
C GLU A 175 6.00 30.10 6.04
N GLU A 176 5.28 30.49 4.99
CA GLU A 176 3.82 30.38 4.90
C GLU A 176 3.36 28.91 4.75
N PHE A 177 4.25 28.00 4.33
CA PHE A 177 3.98 26.59 4.07
C PHE A 177 3.93 25.69 5.34
N LYS A 178 3.92 26.26 6.56
CA LYS A 178 3.92 25.52 7.85
C LYS A 178 4.95 24.38 7.91
N PHE A 179 6.15 24.66 7.42
CA PHE A 179 7.22 23.69 7.21
C PHE A 179 7.71 22.98 8.49
N GLU A 180 7.44 23.53 9.69
CA GLU A 180 7.85 22.98 10.99
C GLU A 180 7.31 21.56 11.24
N HIS A 181 6.09 21.23 10.76
CA HIS A 181 5.51 19.89 10.86
C HIS A 181 6.31 18.81 10.10
N LEU A 182 7.20 19.19 9.19
CA LEU A 182 8.10 18.28 8.46
C LEU A 182 9.47 18.12 9.14
N LEU A 183 9.79 18.90 10.18
CA LEU A 183 11.13 18.91 10.79
C LEU A 183 11.26 18.02 12.05
N GLU A 184 10.15 17.59 12.63
CA GLU A 184 10.15 16.56 13.67
C GLU A 184 10.27 15.17 13.04
N VAL A 185 11.28 14.39 13.39
CA VAL A 185 11.65 13.17 12.64
C VAL A 185 10.75 11.96 12.94
N GLU A 186 9.67 12.18 13.69
CA GLU A 186 8.54 11.26 13.76
C GLU A 186 7.61 11.42 12.54
N SER A 187 7.55 12.62 11.91
CA SER A 187 6.71 12.86 10.72
C SER A 187 7.39 12.53 9.37
N PHE A 188 8.72 12.32 9.31
CA PHE A 188 9.33 11.64 8.15
C PHE A 188 9.09 10.11 8.13
N SER A 189 8.42 9.59 9.16
CA SER A 189 7.70 8.29 9.16
C SER A 189 6.17 8.46 9.24
N GLN A 190 5.67 9.67 9.47
CA GLN A 190 4.25 9.99 9.60
C GLN A 190 3.88 11.35 8.97
N SER A 191 4.03 11.47 7.65
CA SER A 191 2.86 11.84 6.85
C SER A 191 2.27 10.55 6.31
N LYS A 192 1.77 9.72 7.23
CA LYS A 192 0.60 8.94 6.91
C LYS A 192 -0.55 9.92 6.81
N THR A 193 -0.66 10.51 5.61
CA THR A 193 -1.93 10.36 4.92
C THR A 193 -2.33 8.90 5.15
N ILE A 194 -3.42 8.69 5.89
CA ILE A 194 -4.27 7.53 5.69
C ILE A 194 -4.32 7.39 4.17
N LYS A 195 -3.67 6.36 3.60
CA LYS A 195 -3.37 6.30 2.15
C LYS A 195 -4.73 6.39 1.49
N GLU A 196 -5.09 7.56 0.93
CA GLU A 196 -6.50 7.92 0.73
C GLU A 196 -7.20 6.71 0.14
N PRO A 197 -8.18 6.10 0.86
CA PRO A 197 -8.72 4.84 0.41
C PRO A 197 -9.29 5.04 -1.00
N LEU A 198 -9.28 3.97 -1.80
CA LEU A 198 -9.79 3.94 -3.19
C LEU A 198 -11.32 4.12 -3.20
N ASN A 199 -11.77 5.27 -2.69
CA ASN A 199 -13.14 5.59 -2.33
C ASN A 199 -14.03 5.70 -3.57
N ALA A 200 -13.46 6.03 -4.73
CA ALA A 200 -14.17 5.99 -6.00
C ALA A 200 -14.56 4.56 -6.43
N GLN A 201 -13.90 3.53 -5.91
CA GLN A 201 -14.12 2.13 -6.30
C GLN A 201 -14.61 1.19 -5.20
N GLY A 202 -14.49 1.58 -3.93
CA GLY A 202 -14.90 0.78 -2.77
C GLY A 202 -13.73 0.11 -2.05
N ILE A 203 -14.04 -0.63 -0.98
CA ILE A 203 -13.05 -1.17 -0.05
C ILE A 203 -12.18 -2.22 -0.76
N PRO A 204 -10.85 -2.02 -0.86
CA PRO A 204 -9.96 -3.02 -1.42
C PRO A 204 -9.92 -4.26 -0.52
N LEU A 205 -10.01 -5.45 -1.10
CA LEU A 205 -9.86 -6.70 -0.36
C LEU A 205 -8.40 -7.00 0.01
N SER A 206 -8.16 -7.99 0.86
CA SER A 206 -6.82 -8.52 1.16
C SER A 206 -6.39 -9.65 0.21
N LYS A 207 -7.35 -10.28 -0.48
CA LYS A 207 -7.19 -11.34 -1.49
C LYS A 207 -8.21 -11.16 -2.61
N PRO A 208 -7.89 -11.56 -3.86
CA PRO A 208 -8.83 -11.42 -4.98
C PRO A 208 -9.70 -12.66 -5.20
N PHE A 209 -9.41 -13.76 -4.50
CA PHE A 209 -10.20 -14.99 -4.54
C PHE A 209 -11.06 -15.07 -3.28
N LEU A 210 -12.37 -15.11 -3.45
CA LEU A 210 -13.37 -15.20 -2.40
C LEU A 210 -14.02 -16.59 -2.44
N LEU A 211 -14.25 -17.19 -1.27
CA LEU A 211 -15.16 -18.32 -1.11
C LEU A 211 -16.41 -17.84 -0.36
N LEU A 212 -17.56 -17.92 -1.01
CA LEU A 212 -18.85 -17.51 -0.48
C LEU A 212 -19.61 -18.76 -0.06
N ALA A 213 -19.66 -19.05 1.23
CA ALA A 213 -20.16 -20.32 1.76
C ALA A 213 -21.36 -20.13 2.69
N GLY A 214 -22.31 -21.05 2.60
CA GLY A 214 -23.53 -21.05 3.41
C GLY A 214 -24.60 -21.92 2.77
N ILE A 215 -25.78 -22.02 3.40
CA ILE A 215 -26.91 -22.80 2.87
C ILE A 215 -27.38 -22.26 1.51
N SER A 216 -28.12 -23.08 0.76
CA SER A 216 -28.71 -22.63 -0.51
C SER A 216 -29.77 -21.54 -0.28
N GLY A 217 -29.96 -20.65 -1.25
CA GLY A 217 -30.94 -19.55 -1.18
C GLY A 217 -30.50 -18.28 -0.44
N THR A 218 -29.35 -18.26 0.26
CA THR A 218 -28.84 -17.08 1.01
C THR A 218 -28.31 -15.93 0.14
N GLY A 219 -28.48 -16.00 -1.18
CA GLY A 219 -28.11 -14.92 -2.09
C GLY A 219 -26.63 -14.81 -2.46
N LYS A 220 -25.79 -15.84 -2.24
CA LYS A 220 -24.36 -15.87 -2.61
C LYS A 220 -24.06 -15.34 -4.02
N THR A 221 -24.67 -15.94 -5.04
CA THR A 221 -24.52 -15.53 -6.45
C THR A 221 -25.10 -14.14 -6.71
N ARG A 222 -26.17 -13.76 -5.98
CA ARG A 222 -26.77 -12.41 -6.04
C ARG A 222 -25.81 -11.36 -5.48
N PHE A 223 -25.10 -11.63 -4.39
CA PHE A 223 -24.12 -10.72 -3.81
C PHE A 223 -23.06 -10.31 -4.85
N VAL A 224 -22.39 -11.29 -5.49
CA VAL A 224 -21.40 -11.01 -6.54
C VAL A 224 -21.99 -10.19 -7.69
N ARG A 225 -23.23 -10.51 -8.08
CA ARG A 225 -23.96 -9.79 -9.12
C ARG A 225 -24.26 -8.33 -8.74
N GLU A 226 -24.67 -8.05 -7.51
CA GLU A 226 -24.89 -6.68 -7.04
C GLU A 226 -23.56 -5.92 -6.93
N GLN A 227 -22.48 -6.54 -6.42
CA GLN A 227 -21.14 -5.91 -6.40
C GLN A 227 -20.70 -5.49 -7.81
N ALA A 228 -20.88 -6.35 -8.82
CA ALA A 228 -20.52 -6.01 -10.21
C ALA A 228 -21.38 -4.89 -10.81
N LYS A 229 -22.67 -4.81 -10.48
CA LYS A 229 -23.56 -3.71 -10.93
C LYS A 229 -23.10 -2.33 -10.46
N THR A 230 -22.42 -2.23 -9.31
CA THR A 230 -21.88 -0.94 -8.81
C THR A 230 -20.88 -0.28 -9.77
N SER A 231 -20.31 -1.02 -10.72
CA SER A 231 -19.44 -0.48 -11.76
C SER A 231 -20.16 0.36 -12.83
N GLY A 232 -21.49 0.31 -12.91
CA GLY A 232 -22.27 0.88 -14.02
C GLY A 232 -22.12 0.14 -15.36
N GLN A 233 -21.12 -0.75 -15.49
CA GLN A 233 -20.78 -1.49 -16.73
C GLN A 233 -20.96 -3.00 -16.55
N PHE A 234 -22.09 -3.44 -16.01
CA PHE A 234 -22.33 -4.84 -15.60
C PHE A 234 -22.03 -5.91 -16.69
N ALA A 235 -22.30 -5.63 -17.97
CA ALA A 235 -21.98 -6.55 -19.08
C ALA A 235 -20.48 -6.66 -19.38
N GLU A 236 -19.70 -5.67 -18.95
CA GLU A 236 -18.25 -5.67 -19.05
C GLU A 236 -17.61 -6.36 -17.86
N THR A 237 -18.08 -6.04 -16.64
CA THR A 237 -17.42 -6.38 -15.37
C THR A 237 -17.96 -7.63 -14.67
N TYR A 238 -18.88 -8.40 -15.27
CA TYR A 238 -19.43 -9.62 -14.67
C TYR A 238 -19.40 -10.83 -15.62
N CYS A 239 -18.87 -11.95 -15.12
CA CYS A 239 -19.01 -13.27 -15.74
C CYS A 239 -19.57 -14.25 -14.72
N LEU A 240 -20.59 -15.02 -15.11
CA LEU A 240 -21.10 -16.15 -14.33
C LEU A 240 -20.74 -17.44 -15.08
N THR A 241 -20.01 -18.33 -14.43
CA THR A 241 -19.68 -19.65 -14.96
C THR A 241 -20.11 -20.69 -13.93
N SER A 242 -21.09 -21.52 -14.27
CA SER A 242 -21.45 -22.67 -13.44
C SER A 242 -20.38 -23.75 -13.58
N VAL A 243 -19.79 -24.16 -12.46
CA VAL A 243 -18.88 -25.31 -12.43
C VAL A 243 -19.70 -26.57 -12.74
N ARG A 244 -19.09 -27.53 -13.43
CA ARG A 244 -19.76 -28.79 -13.80
C ARG A 244 -19.11 -29.98 -13.09
N PRO A 245 -19.85 -31.08 -12.82
CA PRO A 245 -19.29 -32.25 -12.15
C PRO A 245 -18.15 -32.95 -12.92
N ASP A 246 -18.06 -32.75 -14.24
CA ASP A 246 -17.03 -33.31 -15.12
C ASP A 246 -15.70 -32.54 -15.11
N TRP A 247 -15.59 -31.45 -14.33
CA TRP A 247 -14.38 -30.63 -14.26
C TRP A 247 -13.28 -31.28 -13.42
N HIS A 248 -12.19 -31.66 -14.06
CA HIS A 248 -11.12 -32.47 -13.44
C HIS A 248 -9.70 -31.98 -13.79
N GLU A 249 -9.53 -31.00 -14.69
CA GLU A 249 -8.22 -30.43 -15.03
C GLU A 249 -8.26 -28.93 -15.36
N PRO A 250 -7.13 -28.19 -15.27
CA PRO A 250 -7.09 -26.74 -15.51
C PRO A 250 -7.61 -26.29 -16.88
N SER A 251 -7.60 -27.17 -17.87
CA SER A 251 -8.16 -27.01 -19.21
C SER A 251 -9.67 -26.80 -19.22
N ASP A 252 -10.42 -27.35 -18.26
CA ASP A 252 -11.86 -27.11 -18.12
C ASP A 252 -12.17 -25.64 -17.82
N LEU A 253 -11.27 -24.98 -17.10
CA LEU A 253 -11.36 -23.57 -16.72
C LEU A 253 -10.68 -22.65 -17.74
N LEU A 254 -9.47 -22.99 -18.21
CA LEU A 254 -8.60 -22.09 -18.97
C LEU A 254 -8.53 -22.42 -20.48
N GLY A 255 -9.04 -23.57 -20.91
CA GLY A 255 -8.95 -24.04 -22.29
C GLY A 255 -7.74 -24.94 -22.58
N TYR A 256 -7.64 -25.41 -23.81
CA TYR A 256 -6.63 -26.40 -24.21
C TYR A 256 -6.28 -26.33 -25.70
N ILE A 257 -5.13 -26.89 -26.09
CA ILE A 257 -4.76 -27.07 -27.50
C ILE A 257 -5.48 -28.29 -28.06
N SER A 258 -6.34 -28.08 -29.07
CA SER A 258 -6.91 -29.11 -29.91
C SER A 258 -6.13 -29.25 -31.21
N ARG A 259 -5.96 -30.48 -31.69
CA ARG A 259 -5.42 -30.80 -33.03
C ARG A 259 -6.48 -31.39 -33.96
N LEU A 260 -7.76 -31.36 -33.56
CA LEU A 260 -8.90 -31.89 -34.30
C LEU A 260 -9.46 -30.90 -35.36
N SER A 261 -8.73 -29.80 -35.63
CA SER A 261 -9.09 -28.86 -36.69
C SER A 261 -9.03 -29.52 -38.08
N LYS A 262 -9.74 -28.96 -39.06
CA LYS A 262 -9.88 -29.58 -40.40
C LYS A 262 -8.56 -29.85 -41.11
N ASP A 263 -7.54 -29.04 -40.82
CA ASP A 263 -6.21 -29.11 -41.42
C ASP A 263 -5.15 -29.73 -40.48
N ASN A 264 -5.59 -30.37 -39.38
CA ASN A 264 -4.76 -30.96 -38.33
C ASN A 264 -3.74 -29.96 -37.71
N GLN A 265 -4.08 -28.67 -37.77
CA GLN A 265 -3.35 -27.57 -37.16
C GLN A 265 -3.72 -27.44 -35.67
N ALA A 266 -2.76 -27.04 -34.85
CA ALA A 266 -2.97 -26.78 -33.43
C ALA A 266 -3.77 -25.48 -33.24
N GLU A 267 -4.94 -25.61 -32.63
CA GLU A 267 -5.87 -24.52 -32.31
C GLU A 267 -6.11 -24.51 -30.80
N TYR A 268 -5.99 -23.35 -30.17
CA TYR A 268 -6.37 -23.21 -28.77
C TYR A 268 -7.88 -22.99 -28.64
N ILE A 269 -8.54 -23.85 -27.86
CA ILE A 269 -9.96 -23.75 -27.54
C ILE A 269 -10.09 -22.92 -26.27
N THR A 270 -10.48 -21.65 -26.42
CA THR A 270 -10.70 -20.74 -25.29
C THR A 270 -12.01 -21.02 -24.55
N THR A 271 -12.04 -20.72 -23.25
CA THR A 271 -13.23 -20.75 -22.40
C THR A 271 -13.75 -19.33 -22.14
N ASP A 272 -15.01 -19.20 -21.74
CA ASP A 272 -15.61 -17.93 -21.32
C ASP A 272 -14.80 -17.27 -20.18
N VAL A 273 -14.24 -18.09 -19.28
CA VAL A 273 -13.37 -17.63 -18.19
C VAL A 273 -12.07 -17.02 -18.72
N LEU A 274 -11.35 -17.69 -19.63
CA LEU A 274 -10.11 -17.13 -20.20
C LEU A 274 -10.40 -15.86 -21.02
N GLN A 275 -11.51 -15.83 -21.76
CA GLN A 275 -11.95 -14.64 -22.50
C GLN A 275 -12.28 -13.48 -21.55
N PHE A 276 -12.88 -13.76 -20.38
CA PHE A 276 -13.15 -12.75 -19.35
C PHE A 276 -11.87 -12.25 -18.66
N ILE A 277 -10.89 -13.12 -18.41
CA ILE A 277 -9.55 -12.73 -17.94
C ILE A 277 -8.87 -11.80 -18.95
N ALA A 278 -8.93 -12.11 -20.25
CA ALA A 278 -8.44 -11.22 -21.30
C ALA A 278 -9.21 -9.89 -21.37
N LYS A 279 -10.52 -9.90 -21.07
CA LYS A 279 -11.37 -8.69 -20.98
C LYS A 279 -10.94 -7.77 -19.84
N ALA A 280 -10.66 -8.32 -18.66
CA ALA A 280 -10.12 -7.57 -17.53
C ALA A 280 -8.75 -6.93 -17.86
N TRP A 281 -7.87 -7.64 -18.58
CA TRP A 281 -6.62 -7.08 -19.10
C TRP A 281 -6.80 -5.90 -20.06
N ARG A 282 -7.83 -5.91 -20.92
CA ARG A 282 -8.12 -4.74 -21.79
C ARG A 282 -8.53 -3.51 -21.00
N ALA A 283 -9.24 -3.67 -19.89
CA ALA A 283 -9.57 -2.54 -19.03
C ALA A 283 -8.33 -1.91 -18.37
N ILE A 284 -7.32 -2.71 -18.01
CA ILE A 284 -6.02 -2.21 -17.54
C ILE A 284 -5.25 -1.52 -18.67
N ALA A 285 -5.33 -2.04 -19.91
CA ALA A 285 -4.61 -1.51 -21.06
C ALA A 285 -5.31 -0.36 -21.79
N SER A 286 -6.54 -0.02 -21.41
CA SER A 286 -7.30 1.08 -21.99
C SER A 286 -6.53 2.41 -21.81
N PRO A 287 -6.46 3.29 -22.83
CA PRO A 287 -5.88 4.62 -22.70
C PRO A 287 -6.50 5.46 -21.56
N GLU A 288 -7.76 5.18 -21.19
CA GLU A 288 -8.48 5.85 -20.11
C GLU A 288 -7.98 5.46 -18.71
N SER A 289 -7.27 4.33 -18.58
CA SER A 289 -6.74 3.85 -17.29
C SER A 289 -5.62 4.74 -16.74
N GLY A 290 -4.88 5.44 -17.60
CA GLY A 290 -3.63 6.13 -17.23
C GLY A 290 -2.48 5.19 -16.85
N LEU A 291 -2.58 3.88 -17.10
CA LEU A 291 -1.56 2.89 -16.79
C LEU A 291 -0.68 2.58 -18.01
N THR A 292 0.53 2.09 -17.74
CA THR A 292 1.47 1.61 -18.76
C THR A 292 1.72 0.12 -18.56
N ILE A 293 1.81 -0.65 -19.64
CA ILE A 293 2.17 -2.07 -19.61
C ILE A 293 3.46 -2.24 -20.39
N GLU A 294 4.49 -2.79 -19.76
CA GLU A 294 5.83 -2.88 -20.32
C GLU A 294 6.55 -4.18 -19.91
N GLU A 295 7.62 -4.51 -20.63
CA GLU A 295 8.52 -5.61 -20.30
C GLU A 295 9.58 -5.12 -19.30
N LYS A 296 9.67 -5.76 -18.12
CA LYS A 296 10.75 -5.50 -17.16
C LYS A 296 11.52 -6.77 -16.81
N SER A 297 12.84 -6.59 -16.66
CA SER A 297 13.74 -7.62 -16.15
C SER A 297 13.81 -7.51 -14.63
N THR A 298 13.61 -8.62 -13.92
CA THR A 298 13.92 -8.70 -12.48
C THR A 298 15.42 -8.92 -12.26
N GLU A 299 15.90 -8.82 -11.02
CA GLU A 299 17.29 -9.14 -10.66
C GLU A 299 17.68 -10.61 -10.99
N ALA A 300 16.69 -11.48 -11.25
CA ALA A 300 16.84 -12.91 -11.53
C ALA A 300 16.93 -13.27 -13.03
N GLN A 301 17.07 -12.29 -13.93
CA GLN A 301 17.15 -12.44 -15.41
C GLN A 301 15.87 -12.84 -16.15
N ASP A 302 14.85 -13.37 -15.46
CA ASP A 302 13.54 -13.57 -16.07
C ASP A 302 12.82 -12.23 -16.29
N LYS A 303 12.21 -12.11 -17.48
CA LYS A 303 11.46 -10.94 -17.91
C LYS A 303 9.97 -11.24 -17.81
N HIS A 304 9.22 -10.24 -17.36
CA HIS A 304 7.78 -10.37 -17.15
C HIS A 304 7.03 -9.17 -17.77
N LEU A 305 5.76 -9.41 -18.07
CA LEU A 305 4.79 -8.36 -18.36
C LEU A 305 4.45 -7.64 -17.04
N VAL A 306 4.75 -6.35 -16.96
CA VAL A 306 4.59 -5.53 -15.75
C VAL A 306 3.68 -4.34 -16.07
N VAL A 307 2.70 -4.12 -15.20
CA VAL A 307 1.87 -2.90 -15.22
C VAL A 307 2.47 -1.87 -14.28
N THR A 308 2.50 -0.61 -14.69
CA THR A 308 2.97 0.51 -13.86
C THR A 308 2.02 1.69 -13.91
N GLY A 309 1.94 2.43 -12.81
CA GLY A 309 1.17 3.66 -12.73
C GLY A 309 1.25 4.32 -11.35
N GLU A 310 0.40 5.33 -11.15
CA GLU A 310 0.24 6.05 -9.89
C GLU A 310 -1.04 5.60 -9.17
N ARG A 311 -1.11 5.77 -7.84
CA ARG A 311 -2.24 5.36 -6.99
C ARG A 311 -3.60 5.78 -7.52
N ASN A 312 -3.72 7.01 -8.00
CA ASN A 312 -4.97 7.61 -8.52
C ASN A 312 -5.40 7.07 -9.90
N ALA A 313 -4.50 6.43 -10.66
CA ALA A 313 -4.86 5.78 -11.91
C ALA A 313 -5.72 4.51 -11.68
N LEU A 314 -5.56 3.86 -10.52
CA LEU A 314 -6.38 2.72 -10.12
C LEU A 314 -7.87 3.08 -9.99
N ASP A 315 -8.22 4.33 -9.66
CA ASP A 315 -9.62 4.79 -9.61
C ASP A 315 -10.34 4.70 -10.96
N GLN A 316 -9.62 4.61 -12.09
CA GLN A 316 -10.18 4.43 -13.44
C GLN A 316 -10.40 2.95 -13.81
N VAL A 317 -9.68 2.01 -13.18
CA VAL A 317 -9.70 0.58 -13.56
C VAL A 317 -10.76 -0.16 -12.77
N LEU A 318 -11.91 -0.45 -13.39
CA LEU A 318 -13.03 -1.12 -12.71
C LEU A 318 -12.70 -2.56 -12.24
N PRO A 319 -13.28 -3.04 -11.12
CA PRO A 319 -13.19 -4.44 -10.70
C PRO A 319 -14.01 -5.36 -11.61
N TYR A 320 -13.40 -6.48 -12.03
CA TYR A 320 -14.00 -7.51 -12.88
C TYR A 320 -14.34 -8.75 -12.04
N TRP A 321 -15.62 -9.07 -11.89
CA TRP A 321 -16.11 -10.16 -11.07
C TRP A 321 -16.40 -11.42 -11.88
N LEU A 322 -15.58 -12.45 -11.68
CA LEU A 322 -15.85 -13.82 -12.13
C LEU A 322 -16.55 -14.58 -10.99
N CYS A 323 -17.81 -14.96 -11.21
CA CYS A 323 -18.57 -15.79 -10.30
C CYS A 323 -18.51 -17.26 -10.77
N LEU A 324 -17.82 -18.11 -10.01
CA LEU A 324 -17.81 -19.56 -10.20
C LEU A 324 -18.93 -20.16 -9.36
N ASP A 325 -20.06 -20.47 -9.99
CA ASP A 325 -21.27 -20.91 -9.28
C ASP A 325 -21.20 -22.42 -8.97
N GLU A 326 -21.58 -22.79 -7.75
CA GLU A 326 -21.47 -24.16 -7.21
C GLU A 326 -20.05 -24.73 -7.35
N MET A 327 -19.06 -23.95 -6.88
CA MET A 327 -17.63 -24.22 -7.07
C MET A 327 -17.21 -25.62 -6.62
N ASN A 328 -17.82 -26.13 -5.53
CA ASN A 328 -17.56 -27.45 -4.97
C ASN A 328 -18.40 -28.60 -5.55
N LEU A 329 -19.10 -28.38 -6.67
CA LEU A 329 -19.70 -29.46 -7.45
C LEU A 329 -18.65 -30.38 -8.10
N ALA A 330 -17.40 -29.91 -8.21
CA ALA A 330 -16.24 -30.68 -8.62
C ALA A 330 -15.05 -30.45 -7.65
N PRO A 331 -14.01 -31.33 -7.66
CA PRO A 331 -12.84 -31.17 -6.80
C PRO A 331 -12.02 -29.91 -7.15
N VAL A 332 -12.19 -28.84 -6.38
CA VAL A 332 -11.68 -27.50 -6.69
C VAL A 332 -10.16 -27.48 -6.90
N GLU A 333 -9.37 -28.18 -6.09
CA GLU A 333 -7.91 -28.22 -6.28
C GLU A 333 -7.41 -28.92 -7.56
N GLN A 334 -8.29 -29.51 -8.37
CA GLN A 334 -7.94 -30.13 -9.65
C GLN A 334 -8.07 -29.12 -10.80
N TYR A 335 -9.30 -28.69 -11.12
CA TYR A 335 -9.53 -27.75 -12.23
C TYR A 335 -9.07 -26.32 -11.93
N PHE A 336 -8.94 -25.94 -10.65
CA PHE A 336 -8.49 -24.61 -10.24
C PHE A 336 -6.98 -24.56 -9.92
N ALA A 337 -6.24 -25.66 -10.14
CA ALA A 337 -4.84 -25.81 -9.71
C ALA A 337 -3.89 -24.72 -10.24
N ASP A 338 -3.91 -24.47 -11.55
CA ASP A 338 -3.03 -23.49 -12.19
C ASP A 338 -3.34 -22.06 -11.75
N TYR A 339 -4.64 -21.72 -11.60
CA TYR A 339 -5.05 -20.43 -11.05
C TYR A 339 -4.56 -20.27 -9.61
N LEU A 340 -4.74 -21.27 -8.74
CA LEU A 340 -4.25 -21.24 -7.37
C LEU A 340 -2.71 -21.15 -7.29
N SER A 341 -1.99 -21.69 -8.28
CA SER A 341 -0.53 -21.54 -8.37
C SER A 341 -0.16 -20.10 -8.71
N VAL A 342 -0.66 -19.56 -9.83
CA VAL A 342 -0.34 -18.21 -10.31
C VAL A 342 -0.83 -17.11 -9.36
N LEU A 343 -1.95 -17.34 -8.65
CA LEU A 343 -2.51 -16.42 -7.64
C LEU A 343 -1.52 -16.01 -6.55
N GLU A 344 -0.56 -16.90 -6.21
CA GLU A 344 0.49 -16.67 -5.21
C GLU A 344 1.72 -15.94 -5.78
N THR A 345 1.86 -15.86 -7.11
CA THR A 345 2.99 -15.20 -7.81
C THR A 345 2.73 -13.71 -8.08
N ARG A 346 1.51 -13.24 -7.80
CA ARG A 346 1.14 -11.84 -8.00
C ARG A 346 1.97 -10.94 -7.09
N GLU A 347 2.65 -9.97 -7.68
CA GLU A 347 3.53 -9.05 -6.94
C GLU A 347 3.07 -7.61 -7.13
N TRP A 348 2.79 -6.92 -6.02
CA TRP A 348 2.63 -5.48 -5.96
C TRP A 348 3.87 -4.87 -5.29
N HIS A 349 4.51 -3.93 -5.95
CA HIS A 349 5.58 -3.11 -5.37
C HIS A 349 5.17 -1.65 -5.37
N TRP A 350 5.39 -0.94 -4.26
CA TRP A 350 5.02 0.46 -4.07
C TRP A 350 6.25 1.30 -3.73
N THR A 351 6.40 2.45 -4.40
CA THR A 351 7.44 3.45 -4.12
C THR A 351 6.79 4.83 -4.06
N GLY A 352 6.35 5.23 -2.86
CA GLY A 352 5.45 6.37 -2.71
C GLY A 352 4.06 6.05 -3.25
N ASP A 353 3.55 6.88 -4.15
CA ASP A 353 2.28 6.66 -4.85
C ASP A 353 2.44 5.92 -6.19
N SER A 354 3.66 5.77 -6.70
CA SER A 354 3.95 4.93 -7.86
C SER A 354 3.91 3.45 -7.48
N PHE A 355 3.38 2.61 -8.36
CA PHE A 355 3.35 1.15 -8.19
C PHE A 355 3.83 0.39 -9.43
N THR A 356 4.20 -0.87 -9.21
CA THR A 356 4.30 -1.89 -10.26
C THR A 356 3.51 -3.13 -9.86
N TYR A 357 2.84 -3.76 -10.82
CA TYR A 357 2.14 -5.04 -10.66
C TYR A 357 2.62 -6.06 -11.69
N SER A 358 2.83 -7.31 -11.26
CA SER A 358 3.12 -8.45 -12.14
C SER A 358 2.49 -9.75 -11.63
N SER A 359 2.45 -10.77 -12.47
CA SER A 359 2.08 -12.16 -12.12
C SER A 359 2.61 -13.13 -13.18
N ASP A 360 2.84 -14.39 -12.82
CA ASP A 360 3.14 -15.44 -13.80
C ASP A 360 1.98 -15.64 -14.80
N ALA A 361 2.28 -16.26 -15.93
CA ALA A 361 1.31 -16.53 -16.98
C ALA A 361 0.40 -17.73 -16.65
N LEU A 362 -0.92 -17.52 -16.73
CA LEU A 362 -1.92 -18.58 -16.83
C LEU A 362 -1.84 -19.25 -18.22
N LEU A 363 -1.92 -18.43 -19.28
CA LEU A 363 -1.68 -18.88 -20.66
C LEU A 363 -0.22 -18.59 -21.02
N LYS A 364 0.61 -19.62 -21.02
CA LYS A 364 2.08 -19.52 -21.16
C LYS A 364 2.51 -19.18 -22.59
N PRO A 365 3.66 -18.48 -22.80
CA PRO A 365 4.22 -18.20 -24.13
C PRO A 365 4.33 -19.45 -25.02
N ALA A 366 4.90 -20.54 -24.48
CA ALA A 366 5.05 -21.79 -25.20
C ALA A 366 3.72 -22.38 -25.71
N THR A 367 2.64 -22.22 -24.92
CA THR A 367 1.29 -22.64 -25.32
C THR A 367 0.74 -21.78 -26.45
N ILE A 368 1.05 -20.47 -26.47
CA ILE A 368 0.68 -19.55 -27.55
C ILE A 368 1.51 -19.84 -28.81
N ASP A 369 2.79 -20.17 -28.67
CA ASP A 369 3.70 -20.55 -29.77
C ASP A 369 3.32 -21.86 -30.47
N GLU A 370 2.69 -22.80 -29.78
CA GLU A 370 2.12 -24.00 -30.41
C GLU A 370 0.89 -23.70 -31.27
N VAL A 371 0.21 -22.55 -31.12
CA VAL A 371 -1.00 -22.22 -31.89
C VAL A 371 -0.62 -21.79 -33.31
N ALA A 372 -1.17 -22.51 -34.30
CA ALA A 372 -0.89 -22.26 -35.71
C ALA A 372 -1.48 -20.92 -36.21
N ASP A 373 -2.68 -20.57 -35.75
CA ASP A 373 -3.39 -19.33 -36.08
C ASP A 373 -3.48 -18.43 -34.84
N LYS A 374 -2.41 -17.67 -34.60
CA LYS A 374 -2.33 -16.72 -33.49
C LYS A 374 -3.32 -15.56 -33.63
N ASP A 375 -3.71 -15.18 -34.85
CA ASP A 375 -4.68 -14.11 -35.09
C ASP A 375 -6.11 -14.54 -34.72
N LYS A 376 -6.46 -15.81 -34.95
CA LYS A 376 -7.71 -16.39 -34.45
C LYS A 376 -7.76 -16.42 -32.92
N LEU A 377 -6.66 -16.80 -32.25
CA LEU A 377 -6.59 -16.73 -30.78
C LEU A 377 -6.68 -15.28 -30.28
N ARG A 378 -5.92 -14.36 -30.89
CA ARG A 378 -5.96 -12.92 -30.61
C ARG A 378 -7.40 -12.38 -30.67
N LYS A 379 -8.13 -12.76 -31.72
CA LYS A 379 -9.54 -12.39 -31.91
C LYS A 379 -10.47 -13.02 -30.88
N GLN A 380 -10.34 -14.32 -30.59
CA GLN A 380 -11.15 -14.96 -29.54
C GLN A 380 -10.94 -14.32 -28.16
N LEU A 381 -9.70 -13.98 -27.83
CA LEU A 381 -9.38 -13.28 -26.60
C LEU A 381 -9.77 -11.79 -26.63
N GLY A 382 -10.17 -11.24 -27.77
CA GLY A 382 -10.70 -9.87 -27.92
C GLY A 382 -9.66 -8.78 -28.13
N PHE A 383 -8.41 -9.11 -28.45
CA PHE A 383 -7.32 -8.16 -28.67
C PHE A 383 -7.19 -7.68 -30.13
N GLU A 384 -8.23 -7.81 -30.95
CA GLU A 384 -8.15 -7.53 -32.40
C GLU A 384 -8.06 -6.04 -32.78
N ALA A 385 -8.39 -5.12 -31.87
CA ALA A 385 -8.22 -3.69 -32.11
C ALA A 385 -6.73 -3.28 -32.04
N THR A 386 -6.35 -2.26 -32.83
CA THR A 386 -4.95 -1.80 -32.95
C THR A 386 -4.39 -1.23 -31.66
N GLU A 387 -5.24 -0.70 -30.77
CA GLU A 387 -4.84 -0.25 -29.43
C GLU A 387 -4.25 -1.37 -28.57
N TYR A 388 -4.51 -2.64 -28.90
CA TYR A 388 -3.94 -3.81 -28.21
C TYR A 388 -2.80 -4.48 -28.99
N ASP A 389 -2.28 -3.89 -30.08
CA ASP A 389 -1.17 -4.48 -30.86
C ASP A 389 0.08 -4.71 -29.98
N GLU A 390 0.48 -3.71 -29.21
CA GLU A 390 1.66 -3.79 -28.31
C GLU A 390 1.43 -4.78 -27.17
N LEU A 391 0.26 -4.72 -26.52
CA LEU A 391 -0.12 -5.67 -25.47
C LEU A 391 -0.13 -7.12 -25.98
N TRP A 392 -0.66 -7.35 -27.19
CA TRP A 392 -0.70 -8.70 -27.76
C TRP A 392 0.70 -9.25 -28.04
N GLN A 393 1.65 -8.39 -28.46
CA GLN A 393 3.05 -8.79 -28.60
C GLN A 393 3.68 -9.14 -27.23
N LEU A 394 3.41 -8.35 -26.18
CA LEU A 394 3.85 -8.67 -24.82
C LEU A 394 3.23 -9.99 -24.31
N ILE A 395 1.95 -10.24 -24.57
CA ILE A 395 1.27 -11.52 -24.24
C ILE A 395 1.88 -12.70 -25.02
N CYS A 396 2.25 -12.52 -26.29
CA CYS A 396 2.92 -13.59 -27.04
C CYS A 396 4.30 -13.93 -26.44
N ASN A 397 5.04 -12.93 -25.97
CA ASN A 397 6.40 -13.11 -25.44
C ASN A 397 6.42 -13.62 -23.99
N HIS A 398 5.51 -13.11 -23.14
CA HIS A 398 5.53 -13.29 -21.67
C HIS A 398 4.31 -14.05 -21.12
N GLY A 399 3.26 -14.22 -21.93
CA GLY A 399 2.02 -14.92 -21.59
C GLY A 399 0.95 -14.01 -21.00
N LEU A 400 -0.25 -14.57 -20.79
CA LEU A 400 -1.37 -13.87 -20.16
C LEU A 400 -1.45 -14.26 -18.67
N GLY A 401 -1.10 -13.34 -17.78
CA GLY A 401 -1.18 -13.52 -16.33
C GLY A 401 -2.55 -13.22 -15.73
N ILE A 402 -2.64 -13.17 -14.40
CA ILE A 402 -3.84 -12.70 -13.69
C ILE A 402 -3.81 -11.16 -13.68
N PRO A 403 -4.79 -10.46 -14.30
CA PRO A 403 -4.90 -9.01 -14.20
C PRO A 403 -5.31 -8.62 -12.78
N PHE A 404 -4.73 -7.56 -12.22
CA PHE A 404 -4.95 -7.22 -10.81
C PHE A 404 -6.40 -6.88 -10.45
N ASN A 405 -7.19 -6.40 -11.42
CA ASN A 405 -8.57 -6.02 -11.24
C ASN A 405 -9.57 -7.20 -11.30
N LEU A 406 -9.10 -8.43 -11.53
CA LEU A 406 -9.91 -9.63 -11.48
C LEU A 406 -10.19 -10.05 -10.04
N LEU A 407 -11.47 -10.15 -9.69
CA LEU A 407 -11.99 -10.77 -8.49
C LEU A 407 -12.68 -12.08 -8.88
N VAL A 408 -12.30 -13.19 -8.25
CA VAL A 408 -12.95 -14.49 -8.45
C VAL A 408 -13.72 -14.84 -7.20
N ALA A 409 -15.02 -15.09 -7.32
CA ALA A 409 -15.89 -15.50 -6.22
C ALA A 409 -16.46 -16.89 -6.51
N GLY A 410 -16.06 -17.89 -5.71
CA GLY A 410 -16.69 -19.21 -5.72
C GLY A 410 -17.92 -19.21 -4.82
N THR A 411 -19.09 -19.55 -5.36
CA THR A 411 -20.27 -19.82 -4.52
C THR A 411 -20.29 -21.28 -4.10
N VAL A 412 -20.71 -21.53 -2.86
CA VAL A 412 -20.53 -22.82 -2.20
C VAL A 412 -21.79 -23.18 -1.41
N ASN A 413 -22.35 -24.35 -1.67
CA ASN A 413 -23.29 -25.01 -0.76
C ASN A 413 -22.51 -25.92 0.19
N MET A 414 -22.86 -25.89 1.48
CA MET A 414 -22.20 -26.68 2.52
C MET A 414 -22.98 -27.96 2.87
N ASP A 415 -23.61 -28.60 1.89
CA ASP A 415 -24.40 -29.83 2.08
C ASP A 415 -23.64 -31.10 1.66
N GLU A 416 -24.08 -32.26 2.15
CA GLU A 416 -23.44 -33.57 1.96
C GLU A 416 -23.30 -34.01 0.48
N THR A 417 -23.97 -33.34 -0.46
CA THR A 417 -23.92 -33.69 -1.89
C THR A 417 -22.72 -33.10 -2.65
N THR A 418 -21.89 -32.30 -1.98
CA THR A 418 -20.78 -31.54 -2.58
C THR A 418 -19.40 -31.97 -2.08
N HIS A 419 -18.34 -31.58 -2.78
CA HIS A 419 -16.97 -31.85 -2.33
C HIS A 419 -16.54 -30.92 -1.19
N GLY A 420 -15.88 -31.46 -0.17
CA GLY A 420 -15.19 -30.65 0.84
C GLY A 420 -13.94 -29.96 0.26
N PHE A 421 -13.59 -28.79 0.78
CA PHE A 421 -12.41 -28.05 0.30
C PHE A 421 -11.11 -28.59 0.87
N SER A 422 -10.15 -28.87 0.00
CA SER A 422 -8.77 -29.03 0.46
C SER A 422 -8.21 -27.71 1.00
N ARG A 423 -7.33 -27.81 1.99
CA ARG A 423 -6.62 -26.64 2.57
C ARG A 423 -5.87 -25.81 1.54
N LYS A 424 -5.49 -26.39 0.39
CA LYS A 424 -4.84 -25.67 -0.72
C LYS A 424 -5.70 -24.51 -1.24
N VAL A 425 -7.03 -24.67 -1.20
CA VAL A 425 -8.03 -23.69 -1.64
C VAL A 425 -8.31 -22.68 -0.51
N ILE A 426 -8.64 -23.15 0.69
CA ILE A 426 -8.93 -22.30 1.87
C ILE A 426 -7.75 -21.38 2.20
N ASP A 427 -6.51 -21.87 2.11
CA ASP A 427 -5.31 -21.07 2.40
C ASP A 427 -5.07 -19.94 1.38
N ARG A 428 -5.77 -19.95 0.24
CA ARG A 428 -5.66 -18.93 -0.83
C ARG A 428 -6.88 -18.02 -0.95
N ALA A 429 -8.02 -18.43 -0.41
CA ALA A 429 -9.26 -17.67 -0.42
C ALA A 429 -9.41 -16.75 0.80
N LEU A 430 -10.17 -15.67 0.61
CA LEU A 430 -10.89 -14.96 1.66
C LEU A 430 -12.28 -15.62 1.79
N SER A 431 -12.55 -16.31 2.90
CA SER A 431 -13.78 -17.10 3.05
C SER A 431 -14.84 -16.35 3.84
N PHE A 432 -16.04 -16.17 3.28
CA PHE A 432 -17.18 -15.56 3.95
C PHE A 432 -18.26 -16.60 4.28
N ASP A 433 -18.56 -16.75 5.56
CA ASP A 433 -19.77 -17.42 6.04
C ASP A 433 -20.97 -16.48 5.85
N PHE A 434 -21.83 -16.78 4.88
CA PHE A 434 -23.00 -15.95 4.57
C PHE A 434 -24.01 -15.88 5.72
N GLY A 435 -24.02 -16.84 6.65
CA GLY A 435 -24.84 -16.73 7.86
C GLY A 435 -24.37 -15.62 8.80
N ALA A 436 -23.06 -15.43 8.93
CA ALA A 436 -22.45 -14.49 9.88
C ALA A 436 -22.12 -13.11 9.26
N PHE A 437 -21.69 -13.08 8.00
CA PHE A 437 -21.31 -11.85 7.29
C PHE A 437 -22.51 -11.15 6.65
N PHE A 438 -23.45 -11.93 6.11
CA PHE A 438 -24.62 -11.43 5.37
C PHE A 438 -25.92 -12.11 5.87
N PRO A 439 -26.24 -12.00 7.18
CA PRO A 439 -27.36 -12.70 7.81
C PRO A 439 -28.68 -12.46 7.09
N ASN A 440 -29.50 -13.50 7.03
CA ASN A 440 -30.78 -13.50 6.32
C ASN A 440 -31.93 -13.29 7.32
N ASP A 441 -32.26 -12.04 7.64
CA ASP A 441 -33.50 -11.72 8.36
C ASP A 441 -34.65 -11.48 7.36
N PHE A 442 -35.71 -12.30 7.48
CA PHE A 442 -36.89 -12.18 6.62
C PHE A 442 -37.70 -10.90 6.86
N ASN A 443 -37.60 -10.29 8.05
CA ASN A 443 -38.27 -9.03 8.37
C ASN A 443 -37.64 -7.84 7.61
N GLU A 444 -36.35 -7.94 7.27
CA GLU A 444 -35.58 -6.91 6.57
C GLU A 444 -35.74 -6.97 5.03
N PHE A 445 -36.41 -7.99 4.47
CA PHE A 445 -36.41 -8.27 3.04
C PHE A 445 -36.90 -7.12 2.13
N PHE A 446 -37.95 -6.41 2.55
CA PHE A 446 -38.52 -5.30 1.76
C PHE A 446 -37.91 -3.94 2.09
N THR A 447 -37.40 -3.79 3.31
CA THR A 447 -36.92 -2.51 3.85
C THR A 447 -35.61 -2.79 4.63
N PRO A 448 -34.52 -3.14 3.93
CA PRO A 448 -33.29 -3.53 4.60
C PRO A 448 -32.68 -2.32 5.33
N PRO A 449 -32.44 -2.39 6.65
CA PRO A 449 -31.84 -1.30 7.42
C PRO A 449 -30.33 -1.18 7.17
N ASN A 450 -29.73 -2.14 6.46
CA ASN A 450 -28.30 -2.23 6.17
C ASN A 450 -28.07 -2.56 4.69
N GLN A 451 -26.96 -2.06 4.14
CA GLN A 451 -26.49 -2.39 2.79
C GLN A 451 -25.06 -2.95 2.82
N ASN A 452 -24.67 -3.63 1.74
CA ASN A 452 -23.32 -4.15 1.56
C ASN A 452 -22.40 -3.04 1.05
N LYS A 453 -21.21 -2.93 1.63
CA LYS A 453 -20.19 -2.00 1.14
C LYS A 453 -19.67 -2.45 -0.23
N ARG A 454 -19.40 -1.49 -1.11
CA ARG A 454 -18.75 -1.78 -2.39
C ARG A 454 -17.35 -2.32 -2.15
N LEU A 455 -17.00 -3.42 -2.80
CA LEU A 455 -15.70 -4.09 -2.68
C LEU A 455 -14.91 -3.94 -3.97
N SER A 456 -13.60 -3.74 -3.84
CA SER A 456 -12.65 -3.63 -4.94
C SER A 456 -11.47 -4.62 -4.77
N TYR A 457 -10.62 -4.68 -5.79
CA TYR A 457 -9.49 -5.61 -5.85
C TYR A 457 -8.36 -5.28 -4.86
N PRO A 458 -7.56 -6.28 -4.45
CA PRO A 458 -6.40 -6.06 -3.58
C PRO A 458 -5.28 -5.31 -4.31
N VAL A 459 -4.81 -4.24 -3.69
CA VAL A 459 -3.68 -3.43 -4.17
C VAL A 459 -2.35 -3.73 -3.45
N TRP A 460 -2.30 -4.87 -2.75
CA TRP A 460 -1.15 -5.38 -1.99
C TRP A 460 -1.01 -6.89 -2.20
N SER A 461 0.23 -7.40 -2.26
CA SER A 461 0.54 -8.85 -2.26
C SER A 461 1.36 -9.29 -1.04
N HIS A 462 2.20 -8.38 -0.52
CA HIS A 462 3.01 -8.58 0.67
C HIS A 462 2.99 -7.32 1.54
N ALA A 463 3.08 -7.50 2.86
CA ALA A 463 3.20 -6.42 3.83
C ALA A 463 4.65 -6.35 4.37
N SER A 464 5.32 -5.20 4.21
CA SER A 464 6.59 -4.94 4.91
C SER A 464 6.32 -4.33 6.28
N LYS A 465 7.31 -4.36 7.20
CA LYS A 465 7.16 -3.67 8.50
C LYS A 465 6.84 -2.18 8.30
N ALA A 466 7.45 -1.50 7.32
CA ALA A 466 7.24 -0.08 7.07
C ALA A 466 5.79 0.25 6.64
N ASP A 467 5.09 -0.67 5.96
CA ASP A 467 3.71 -0.46 5.56
C ASP A 467 2.79 -0.44 6.80
N VAL A 468 2.96 -1.41 7.70
CA VAL A 468 2.14 -1.58 8.92
C VAL A 468 2.65 -0.80 10.14
N ASP A 469 3.73 -0.04 10.00
CA ASP A 469 4.26 0.84 11.06
C ASP A 469 3.40 2.10 11.18
N PHE A 470 2.25 2.00 11.84
CA PHE A 470 1.41 3.13 12.22
C PHE A 470 0.83 2.96 13.60
N GLU A 471 0.49 4.09 14.20
CA GLU A 471 -0.24 4.17 15.45
C GLU A 471 -1.74 4.22 15.15
N VAL A 472 -2.52 3.54 15.98
CA VAL A 472 -3.98 3.74 16.12
C VAL A 472 -4.27 4.14 17.56
N ASP A 473 -5.37 4.88 17.76
CA ASP A 473 -5.76 5.34 19.09
C ASP A 473 -6.46 4.20 19.88
N SER A 474 -5.96 3.92 21.08
CA SER A 474 -6.62 3.01 22.03
C SER A 474 -7.74 3.72 22.80
N LYS A 475 -8.64 2.92 23.40
CA LYS A 475 -9.72 3.45 24.25
C LYS A 475 -9.25 4.29 25.43
N ASP A 476 -8.05 4.02 25.95
CA ASP A 476 -7.47 4.75 27.07
C ASP A 476 -6.69 6.00 26.63
N GLY A 477 -6.67 6.31 25.33
CA GLY A 477 -5.97 7.47 24.74
C GLY A 477 -4.47 7.26 24.55
N GLU A 478 -3.96 6.04 24.81
CA GLU A 478 -2.60 5.65 24.42
C GLU A 478 -2.56 5.28 22.94
N LYS A 479 -1.44 5.57 22.27
CA LYS A 479 -1.19 5.16 20.90
C LYS A 479 -0.55 3.78 20.84
N ILE A 480 -1.12 2.86 20.04
CA ILE A 480 -0.60 1.50 19.87
C ILE A 480 -0.18 1.24 18.42
N ASN A 481 0.92 0.51 18.22
CA ASN A 481 1.42 0.21 16.87
C ASN A 481 0.62 -0.93 16.23
N ALA A 482 -0.17 -0.63 15.19
CA ALA A 482 -1.07 -1.59 14.56
C ALA A 482 -0.35 -2.83 14.03
N GLY A 483 0.84 -2.67 13.45
CA GLY A 483 1.66 -3.78 12.95
C GLY A 483 2.18 -4.70 14.05
N ASP A 484 2.84 -4.14 15.06
CA ASP A 484 3.43 -4.93 16.15
C ASP A 484 2.35 -5.57 17.05
N GLU A 485 1.23 -4.90 17.30
CA GLU A 485 0.07 -5.50 18.00
C GLU A 485 -0.58 -6.62 17.18
N THR A 486 -0.69 -6.47 15.86
CA THR A 486 -1.24 -7.52 14.98
C THR A 486 -0.34 -8.76 14.93
N VAL A 487 0.99 -8.57 14.95
CA VAL A 487 1.95 -9.68 15.10
C VAL A 487 1.80 -10.34 16.46
N SER A 488 1.67 -9.55 17.55
CA SER A 488 1.44 -10.03 18.90
C SER A 488 0.15 -10.88 18.99
N PHE A 489 -0.96 -10.37 18.46
CA PHE A 489 -2.24 -11.09 18.36
C PHE A 489 -2.05 -12.49 17.74
N LEU A 490 -1.44 -12.57 16.56
CA LEU A 490 -1.30 -13.84 15.84
C LEU A 490 -0.33 -14.81 16.54
N ILE A 491 0.72 -14.30 17.22
CA ILE A 491 1.61 -15.13 18.05
C ILE A 491 0.81 -15.78 19.19
N ASN A 492 -0.09 -15.04 19.84
CA ASN A 492 -0.93 -15.57 20.91
C ASN A 492 -1.90 -16.64 20.37
N VAL A 493 -2.59 -16.38 19.25
CA VAL A 493 -3.45 -17.39 18.58
C VAL A 493 -2.66 -18.65 18.23
N ASN A 494 -1.52 -18.49 17.55
CA ASN A 494 -0.74 -19.61 17.06
C ASN A 494 -0.06 -20.40 18.19
N SER A 495 0.10 -19.81 19.39
CA SER A 495 0.61 -20.53 20.57
C SER A 495 -0.32 -21.65 21.02
N VAL A 496 -1.64 -21.48 20.86
CA VAL A 496 -2.67 -22.51 21.13
C VAL A 496 -2.69 -23.57 20.02
N LEU A 497 -2.53 -23.14 18.76
CA LEU A 497 -2.56 -24.03 17.59
C LEU A 497 -1.26 -24.80 17.37
N LYS A 498 -0.19 -24.51 18.12
CA LYS A 498 1.14 -25.08 17.94
C LYS A 498 1.19 -26.60 18.19
N ASN A 499 1.86 -27.32 17.31
CA ASN A 499 1.90 -28.79 17.23
C ASN A 499 0.52 -29.45 17.02
N THR A 500 -0.52 -28.69 16.68
CA THR A 500 -1.80 -29.25 16.22
C THR A 500 -1.82 -29.28 14.69
N PRO A 501 -2.75 -30.03 14.06
CA PRO A 501 -2.94 -29.94 12.61
C PRO A 501 -3.30 -28.54 12.11
N PHE A 502 -3.63 -27.57 12.98
CA PHE A 502 -4.15 -26.25 12.59
C PHE A 502 -3.09 -25.13 12.58
N GLU A 503 -1.86 -25.42 13.03
CA GLU A 503 -0.75 -24.46 13.17
C GLU A 503 -0.59 -23.53 11.94
N LEU A 504 -0.38 -22.25 12.22
CA LEU A 504 -0.30 -21.17 11.25
C LEU A 504 1.16 -20.87 10.89
N ALA A 505 1.38 -20.54 9.62
CA ALA A 505 2.69 -20.18 9.08
C ALA A 505 2.68 -18.74 8.51
N PHE A 506 3.83 -18.26 8.02
CA PHE A 506 4.01 -16.88 7.54
C PHE A 506 2.98 -16.40 6.49
N ARG A 507 2.36 -17.30 5.69
CA ARG A 507 1.26 -16.92 4.77
C ARG A 507 0.07 -16.33 5.54
N ALA A 508 -0.30 -16.92 6.69
CA ALA A 508 -1.40 -16.44 7.53
C ALA A 508 -1.06 -15.08 8.17
N LEU A 509 0.20 -14.87 8.58
CA LEU A 509 0.67 -13.57 9.06
C LEU A 509 0.60 -12.50 7.96
N ASN A 510 1.12 -12.81 6.78
CA ASN A 510 1.06 -11.88 5.64
C ASN A 510 -0.41 -11.52 5.32
N GLU A 511 -1.31 -12.49 5.30
CA GLU A 511 -2.73 -12.26 5.01
C GLU A 511 -3.45 -11.40 6.07
N LEU A 512 -3.13 -11.58 7.35
CA LEU A 512 -3.62 -10.72 8.42
C LEU A 512 -3.08 -9.28 8.29
N LEU A 513 -1.78 -9.12 8.01
CA LEU A 513 -1.18 -7.79 7.80
C LEU A 513 -1.75 -7.11 6.54
N LEU A 514 -2.01 -7.86 5.47
CA LEU A 514 -2.73 -7.37 4.28
C LEU A 514 -4.15 -6.93 4.62
N ALA A 515 -4.86 -7.64 5.50
CA ALA A 515 -6.18 -7.21 5.95
C ALA A 515 -6.13 -5.87 6.68
N VAL A 516 -5.15 -5.67 7.58
CA VAL A 516 -4.90 -4.38 8.27
C VAL A 516 -4.53 -3.27 7.28
N LEU A 517 -3.71 -3.54 6.27
CA LEU A 517 -3.34 -2.56 5.22
C LEU A 517 -4.52 -2.19 4.31
N SER A 518 -5.39 -3.15 3.99
CA SER A 518 -6.56 -2.93 3.16
C SER A 518 -7.69 -2.21 3.89
N SER A 519 -7.88 -2.48 5.18
CA SER A 519 -8.94 -1.83 5.98
C SER A 519 -8.55 -0.48 6.59
N GLN A 520 -7.25 -0.22 6.76
CA GLN A 520 -6.72 1.01 7.38
C GLN A 520 -7.45 1.40 8.69
N PRO A 521 -7.36 0.58 9.75
CA PRO A 521 -8.04 0.87 11.02
C PRO A 521 -7.57 2.22 11.58
N GLN A 522 -8.50 3.03 12.11
CA GLN A 522 -8.21 4.32 12.71
C GLN A 522 -8.07 4.20 14.23
N ASP A 523 -8.89 3.34 14.85
CA ASP A 523 -8.88 3.07 16.29
C ASP A 523 -8.66 1.58 16.63
N GLU A 524 -8.56 1.29 17.92
CA GLU A 524 -8.43 -0.06 18.48
C GLU A 524 -9.65 -0.97 18.19
N LEU A 525 -10.87 -0.41 18.06
CA LEU A 525 -12.07 -1.18 17.73
C LEU A 525 -12.07 -1.61 16.26
N ASP A 526 -11.62 -0.76 15.34
CA ASP A 526 -11.38 -1.09 13.93
C ASP A 526 -10.33 -2.20 13.83
N LEU A 527 -9.19 -2.04 14.53
CA LEU A 527 -8.11 -3.02 14.50
C LEU A 527 -8.58 -4.39 15.03
N LYS A 528 -9.38 -4.40 16.11
CA LYS A 528 -9.99 -5.63 16.65
C LYS A 528 -11.09 -6.19 15.74
N ALA A 529 -11.78 -5.37 14.96
CA ALA A 529 -12.72 -5.84 13.93
C ALA A 529 -11.99 -6.62 12.82
N VAL A 530 -10.79 -6.17 12.40
CA VAL A 530 -9.93 -6.89 11.45
C VAL A 530 -9.49 -8.24 12.01
N TRP A 531 -9.10 -8.28 13.29
CA TRP A 531 -8.70 -9.51 13.96
C TRP A 531 -9.86 -10.51 14.11
N ASP A 532 -11.06 -10.03 14.45
CA ASP A 532 -12.30 -10.82 14.51
C ASP A 532 -12.68 -11.40 13.14
N ASP A 533 -12.72 -10.57 12.09
CA ASP A 533 -13.01 -11.06 10.73
C ASP A 533 -11.88 -11.97 10.21
N PHE A 534 -10.61 -11.78 10.58
CA PHE A 534 -9.53 -12.72 10.20
C PHE A 534 -9.70 -14.10 10.85
N MET A 535 -10.11 -14.16 12.12
CA MET A 535 -10.42 -15.43 12.78
C MET A 535 -11.54 -16.17 12.04
N MET A 536 -12.62 -15.45 11.71
CA MET A 536 -13.77 -15.99 10.97
C MET A 536 -13.44 -16.37 9.53
N CYS A 537 -12.64 -15.60 8.81
CA CYS A 537 -12.34 -15.81 7.39
C CYS A 537 -11.20 -16.81 7.13
N LYS A 538 -10.30 -17.00 8.11
CA LYS A 538 -9.05 -17.74 7.89
C LYS A 538 -8.72 -18.81 8.92
N VAL A 539 -8.86 -18.51 10.22
CA VAL A 539 -8.40 -19.44 11.27
C VAL A 539 -9.44 -20.50 11.56
N LEU A 540 -10.65 -20.10 11.95
CA LEU A 540 -11.71 -21.02 12.32
C LEU A 540 -12.17 -21.94 11.16
N PRO A 541 -12.25 -21.50 9.89
CA PRO A 541 -12.56 -22.38 8.74
C PRO A 541 -11.63 -23.59 8.56
N ARG A 542 -10.43 -23.56 9.16
CA ARG A 542 -9.48 -24.68 9.14
C ARG A 542 -9.71 -25.68 10.28
N ILE A 543 -10.48 -25.31 11.31
CA ILE A 543 -10.68 -26.05 12.56
C ILE A 543 -11.95 -26.90 12.44
N GLU A 544 -11.73 -28.21 12.50
CA GLU A 544 -12.75 -29.25 12.42
C GLU A 544 -12.20 -30.54 13.04
N GLY A 545 -13.04 -31.32 13.71
CA GLY A 545 -12.61 -32.55 14.36
C GLY A 545 -13.50 -33.03 15.48
N ASP A 546 -13.13 -34.21 15.97
CA ASP A 546 -13.55 -34.78 17.25
C ASP A 546 -12.68 -34.24 18.40
N THR A 547 -12.94 -34.70 19.62
CA THR A 547 -12.19 -34.31 20.82
C THR A 547 -10.70 -34.63 20.70
N ASP A 548 -10.33 -35.75 20.08
CA ASP A 548 -8.94 -36.18 19.93
C ASP A 548 -8.17 -35.21 18.99
N LYS A 549 -8.75 -34.83 17.85
CA LYS A 549 -8.16 -33.87 16.90
C LYS A 549 -8.18 -32.43 17.44
N LEU A 550 -9.11 -32.11 18.36
CA LEU A 550 -9.28 -30.79 18.99
C LEU A 550 -8.72 -30.72 20.42
N THR A 551 -7.69 -31.52 20.71
CA THR A 551 -6.88 -31.43 21.93
C THR A 551 -5.53 -30.77 21.63
N THR A 552 -5.10 -29.81 22.46
CA THR A 552 -3.79 -29.15 22.33
C THR A 552 -2.65 -30.05 22.80
N ALA A 553 -1.41 -29.71 22.45
CA ALA A 553 -0.22 -30.49 22.85
C ALA A 553 -0.06 -30.66 24.38
N ASN A 554 -0.74 -29.83 25.18
CA ASN A 554 -0.75 -29.90 26.64
C ASN A 554 -1.93 -30.72 27.22
N GLY A 555 -2.73 -31.38 26.37
CA GLY A 555 -3.87 -32.20 26.80
C GLY A 555 -5.12 -31.41 27.19
N LYS A 556 -5.28 -30.17 26.69
CA LYS A 556 -6.44 -29.31 26.95
C LYS A 556 -7.33 -29.18 25.72
N GLU A 557 -8.59 -28.78 25.93
CA GLU A 557 -9.55 -28.50 24.86
C GLU A 557 -9.13 -27.26 24.05
N LEU A 558 -8.88 -27.45 22.75
CA LEU A 558 -8.36 -26.41 21.84
C LEU A 558 -9.30 -25.22 21.72
N LEU A 559 -10.61 -25.45 21.66
CA LEU A 559 -11.60 -24.39 21.52
C LEU A 559 -11.71 -23.54 22.79
N ALA A 560 -11.53 -24.15 23.98
CA ALA A 560 -11.51 -23.43 25.25
C ALA A 560 -10.26 -22.55 25.37
N GLU A 561 -9.07 -23.07 25.04
CA GLU A 561 -7.84 -22.25 25.04
C GLU A 561 -7.90 -21.11 23.99
N LEU A 562 -8.56 -21.31 22.84
CA LEU A 562 -8.83 -20.22 21.89
C LEU A 562 -9.81 -19.19 22.46
N GLN A 563 -10.89 -19.62 23.13
CA GLN A 563 -11.83 -18.70 23.78
C GLN A 563 -11.14 -17.82 24.83
N ASP A 564 -10.27 -18.39 25.68
CA ASP A 564 -9.49 -17.64 26.66
C ASP A 564 -8.58 -16.58 26.01
N VAL A 565 -7.86 -16.94 24.94
CA VAL A 565 -6.98 -16.02 24.21
C VAL A 565 -7.78 -14.93 23.48
N MET A 566 -8.92 -15.27 22.88
CA MET A 566 -9.79 -14.28 22.21
C MET A 566 -10.46 -13.34 23.20
N ALA A 567 -10.89 -13.83 24.37
CA ALA A 567 -11.44 -13.03 25.45
C ALA A 567 -10.46 -11.98 25.99
N ASP A 568 -9.16 -12.26 25.93
CA ASP A 568 -8.13 -11.27 26.25
C ASP A 568 -7.84 -10.32 25.07
N LYS A 569 -7.60 -10.85 23.86
CA LYS A 569 -7.09 -10.04 22.75
C LYS A 569 -8.14 -9.19 22.04
N LEU A 570 -9.40 -9.62 21.99
CA LEU A 570 -10.51 -8.87 21.40
C LEU A 570 -11.25 -7.99 22.44
N LYS A 571 -10.60 -7.67 23.58
CA LYS A 571 -11.27 -7.44 24.88
C LYS A 571 -12.61 -6.68 24.93
N PRO A 572 -12.73 -5.42 24.49
CA PRO A 572 -14.00 -4.69 24.59
C PRO A 572 -15.08 -5.32 23.70
N ILE A 573 -14.72 -5.69 22.47
CA ILE A 573 -15.68 -6.27 21.51
C ILE A 573 -16.13 -7.68 21.92
N TRP A 574 -15.34 -8.39 22.72
CA TRP A 574 -15.70 -9.69 23.29
C TRP A 574 -16.77 -9.59 24.40
N GLN A 575 -16.74 -8.49 25.16
CA GLN A 575 -17.63 -8.28 26.30
C GLN A 575 -18.93 -7.55 25.91
N ALA A 576 -18.91 -6.77 24.83
CA ALA A 576 -20.04 -6.00 24.34
C ALA A 576 -21.26 -6.88 24.01
N GLY A 577 -22.34 -6.72 24.77
CA GLY A 577 -23.65 -7.29 24.42
C GLY A 577 -24.43 -6.43 23.41
N GLU A 578 -25.60 -6.91 22.99
CA GLU A 578 -26.51 -6.22 22.05
C GLU A 578 -26.78 -4.74 22.40
N ASN A 579 -26.94 -4.45 23.69
CA ASN A 579 -27.28 -3.11 24.20
C ASN A 579 -26.06 -2.20 24.40
N GLU A 580 -24.82 -2.71 24.30
CA GLU A 580 -23.59 -2.00 24.67
C GLU A 580 -22.82 -1.47 23.44
N LYS A 581 -23.51 -0.66 22.63
CA LYS A 581 -22.99 -0.17 21.33
C LYS A 581 -21.61 0.52 21.40
N ALA A 582 -21.25 1.11 22.52
CA ALA A 582 -19.95 1.78 22.72
C ALA A 582 -18.75 0.80 22.69
N ASN A 583 -18.96 -0.48 22.97
CA ASN A 583 -17.92 -1.52 22.94
C ASN A 583 -18.06 -2.46 21.72
N GLN A 584 -19.07 -2.29 20.88
CA GLN A 584 -19.26 -3.07 19.65
C GLN A 584 -18.26 -2.66 18.55
N ARG A 585 -17.84 -3.65 17.76
CA ARG A 585 -16.97 -3.44 16.58
C ARG A 585 -17.76 -2.87 15.40
N PRO A 586 -17.15 -2.13 14.47
CA PRO A 586 -17.77 -1.83 13.18
C PRO A 586 -17.87 -3.09 12.29
N ASP A 587 -18.89 -3.17 11.45
CA ASP A 587 -18.94 -4.13 10.35
C ASP A 587 -18.07 -3.61 9.18
N LEU A 588 -17.07 -4.41 8.77
CA LEU A 588 -16.13 -4.03 7.73
C LEU A 588 -16.72 -4.18 6.31
N TYR A 589 -17.82 -4.93 6.16
CA TYR A 589 -18.40 -5.29 4.86
C TYR A 589 -19.85 -4.80 4.66
N ARG A 590 -20.47 -4.26 5.71
CA ARG A 590 -21.82 -3.68 5.67
C ARG A 590 -21.89 -2.34 6.40
N GLU A 591 -22.90 -1.55 6.06
CA GLU A 591 -23.20 -0.23 6.63
C GLU A 591 -24.70 -0.05 6.78
N LYS A 592 -25.12 0.94 7.57
CA LYS A 592 -26.54 1.28 7.70
C LYS A 592 -27.03 1.98 6.43
N VAL A 593 -28.29 1.77 6.08
CA VAL A 593 -29.01 2.66 5.16
C VAL A 593 -29.53 3.84 5.98
N VAL A 594 -29.07 5.05 5.68
CA VAL A 594 -29.49 6.30 6.35
C VAL A 594 -29.95 7.29 5.28
N ASP A 595 -31.12 7.89 5.46
CA ASP A 595 -31.68 8.85 4.51
C ASP A 595 -30.95 10.21 4.59
N GLY A 596 -30.46 10.73 3.46
CA GLY A 596 -29.87 12.07 3.33
C GLY A 596 -28.33 12.12 3.27
N ASP A 597 -27.78 13.34 3.22
CA ASP A 597 -26.34 13.59 3.34
C ASP A 597 -25.91 13.39 4.81
N ASN A 598 -25.46 12.18 5.14
CA ASN A 598 -25.02 11.78 6.48
C ASN A 598 -23.50 11.67 6.56
N THR A 599 -22.95 11.72 7.77
CA THR A 599 -21.51 11.51 8.02
C THR A 599 -21.13 10.03 7.96
N ASP A 600 -19.86 9.73 7.64
CA ASP A 600 -19.36 8.35 7.58
C ASP A 600 -19.57 7.59 8.90
N GLU A 601 -19.50 8.29 10.04
CA GLU A 601 -19.77 7.71 11.38
C GLU A 601 -21.22 7.24 11.56
N GLU A 602 -22.20 7.97 11.02
CA GLU A 602 -23.62 7.62 11.12
C GLU A 602 -23.95 6.36 10.33
N ASN A 603 -23.25 6.15 9.21
CA ASN A 603 -23.34 4.96 8.37
C ASN A 603 -22.71 3.70 9.03
N VAL A 604 -21.85 3.86 10.04
CA VAL A 604 -21.18 2.70 10.69
C VAL A 604 -22.19 1.76 11.34
N LEU A 605 -22.35 0.57 10.78
CA LEU A 605 -23.04 -0.54 11.43
C LEU A 605 -22.14 -1.11 12.53
N ARG A 606 -22.60 -1.09 13.78
CA ARG A 606 -21.91 -1.68 14.94
C ARG A 606 -22.51 -3.06 15.25
N ILE A 607 -21.67 -4.07 15.47
CA ILE A 607 -22.04 -5.48 15.68
C ILE A 607 -21.26 -6.12 16.83
N GLN A 608 -21.75 -7.28 17.31
CA GLN A 608 -21.05 -8.12 18.28
C GLN A 608 -19.83 -8.83 17.66
N CYS A 609 -18.94 -9.36 18.49
CA CYS A 609 -17.79 -10.16 18.06
C CYS A 609 -18.24 -11.51 17.48
N ARG A 610 -17.98 -11.73 16.18
CA ARG A 610 -18.40 -12.95 15.46
C ARG A 610 -17.65 -14.19 15.92
N THR A 611 -16.36 -14.05 16.20
CA THR A 611 -15.47 -15.11 16.68
C THR A 611 -15.98 -15.74 17.98
N LYS A 612 -16.56 -14.93 18.87
CA LYS A 612 -17.14 -15.38 20.14
C LYS A 612 -18.32 -16.33 19.90
N GLU A 613 -19.35 -15.84 19.22
CA GLU A 613 -20.57 -16.61 18.91
C GLU A 613 -20.22 -17.92 18.17
N LYS A 614 -19.27 -17.85 17.22
CA LYS A 614 -18.83 -19.00 16.43
C LYS A 614 -18.06 -20.03 17.27
N LEU A 615 -17.15 -19.61 18.14
CA LEU A 615 -16.44 -20.52 19.05
C LEU A 615 -17.39 -21.18 20.06
N GLU A 616 -18.32 -20.41 20.64
CA GLU A 616 -19.36 -20.93 21.56
C GLU A 616 -20.23 -22.00 20.86
N TRP A 617 -20.67 -21.74 19.63
CA TRP A 617 -21.41 -22.71 18.83
C TRP A 617 -20.56 -23.95 18.47
N MET A 618 -19.29 -23.78 18.08
CA MET A 618 -18.38 -24.90 17.75
C MET A 618 -18.15 -25.81 18.97
N SER A 619 -17.92 -25.24 20.16
CA SER A 619 -17.74 -26.00 21.41
C SER A 619 -19.02 -26.73 21.84
N SER A 620 -20.18 -26.09 21.67
CA SER A 620 -21.48 -26.71 21.90
C SER A 620 -21.73 -27.91 20.98
N ARG A 621 -21.39 -27.79 19.68
CA ARG A 621 -21.47 -28.92 18.73
C ARG A 621 -20.50 -30.04 19.07
N LEU A 622 -19.25 -29.73 19.44
CA LEU A 622 -18.30 -30.76 19.86
C LEU A 622 -18.81 -31.56 21.06
N THR A 623 -19.40 -30.87 22.04
CA THR A 623 -19.97 -31.50 23.24
C THR A 623 -21.20 -32.36 22.93
N THR A 624 -22.07 -31.91 22.03
CA THR A 624 -23.37 -32.56 21.76
C THR A 624 -23.33 -33.62 20.66
N ALA A 625 -22.45 -33.46 19.67
CA ALA A 625 -22.34 -34.32 18.49
C ALA A 625 -21.01 -35.09 18.40
N THR A 626 -20.10 -34.95 19.38
CA THR A 626 -18.74 -35.53 19.41
C THR A 626 -17.80 -35.11 18.27
N PHE A 627 -18.27 -34.22 17.39
CA PHE A 627 -17.54 -33.65 16.26
C PHE A 627 -18.02 -32.21 16.04
N THR A 628 -17.14 -31.35 15.56
CA THR A 628 -17.48 -29.98 15.16
C THR A 628 -16.67 -29.54 13.95
N SER A 629 -17.21 -28.59 13.21
CA SER A 629 -16.61 -27.94 12.03
C SER A 629 -17.07 -26.49 12.02
N PHE A 630 -16.28 -25.58 11.48
CA PHE A 630 -16.71 -24.19 11.32
C PHE A 630 -17.95 -24.05 10.42
N TRP A 631 -18.02 -24.88 9.38
CA TRP A 631 -19.19 -24.94 8.51
C TRP A 631 -20.32 -25.75 9.18
N PRO A 632 -21.59 -25.30 9.09
CA PRO A 632 -22.73 -25.84 9.84
C PRO A 632 -23.20 -27.23 9.40
#